data_AF-A0A2V6M3K1-F1
#
_entry.id   AF-A0A2V6M3K1-F1
#
_cell.length_a   1.000
_cell.length_b   1.000
_cell.length_c   1.000
_cell.angle_alpha   90.00
_cell.angle_beta   90.00
_cell.angle_gamma   90.00
#
_symmetry.space_group_name_H-M   'P 1'
#
loop_
_entity.id
_entity.type
_entity.pdbx_description
1 polymer ?
#
loop_
_entity_poly.entity_id
_entity_poly.type
_entity_poly.pdbx_seq_one_letter_code
_entity_poly.pdbx_strand_id
1 'polypeptide(L)' 'MKRYLLIMLGALFCAGAFTPPTTTAGVFIEIGDRPYYSHGPWYWEGGYRWYWVPGHWAWRYHHRVWIHGHYRHH' A
#
# COMPACT_ATOMS: atom_id res chain seq x y z
N MET A 1 42.17 14.14 -21.00
CA MET A 1 41.83 12.79 -20.52
C MET A 1 41.24 12.80 -19.10
N LYS A 2 42.01 13.04 -18.03
CA LYS A 2 41.53 12.99 -16.62
C LYS A 2 40.30 13.86 -16.28
N ARG A 3 40.19 15.05 -16.87
CA ARG A 3 39.11 16.02 -16.60
C ARG A 3 37.76 15.54 -17.13
N TYR A 4 37.75 15.03 -18.36
CA TYR A 4 36.55 14.46 -18.99
C TYR A 4 36.11 13.15 -18.32
N LEU A 5 37.08 12.36 -17.83
CA LEU A 5 36.79 11.17 -17.03
C LEU A 5 36.06 11.54 -15.73
N LEU A 6 36.51 12.59 -15.02
CA LEU A 6 35.84 13.07 -13.81
C LEU A 6 34.43 13.61 -14.08
N ILE A 7 34.22 14.29 -15.21
CA ILE A 7 32.90 14.78 -15.62
C ILE A 7 31.96 13.60 -15.90
N MET A 8 32.42 12.57 -16.61
CA MET A 8 31.63 11.36 -16.88
C MET A 8 31.28 10.61 -15.59
N LEU A 9 32.23 10.51 -14.66
CA LEU A 9 32.03 9.81 -13.38
C LEU A 9 31.04 10.56 -12.48
N GLY A 10 31.11 11.89 -12.46
CA GLY A 10 30.12 12.74 -11.78
C GLY A 10 28.74 12.63 -12.41
N ALA A 11 28.64 12.64 -13.74
CA ALA A 11 27.37 12.48 -14.44
C ALA A 11 26.70 11.12 -14.17
N LEU A 12 27.48 10.04 -14.14
CA LEU A 12 26.99 8.69 -13.81
C LEU A 12 26.54 8.59 -12.35
N PHE A 13 27.25 9.24 -11.43
CA PHE A 13 26.87 9.29 -10.01
C PHE A 13 25.55 10.05 -9.81
N CYS A 14 25.37 11.19 -10.50
CA CYS A 14 24.12 11.94 -10.47
C CYS A 14 22.94 11.17 -11.10
N ALA A 15 23.20 10.37 -12.15
CA ALA A 15 22.16 9.55 -12.78
C ALA A 15 21.75 8.33 -11.94
N GLY A 16 22.68 7.74 -11.18
CA GLY A 16 22.42 6.57 -10.33
C GLY A 16 21.57 6.87 -9.08
N ALA A 17 21.47 8.13 -8.67
CA ALA A 17 20.69 8.55 -7.50
C ALA A 17 19.16 8.59 -7.76
N PHE A 18 18.71 8.33 -9.00
CA PHE A 18 17.31 8.36 -9.42
C PHE A 18 16.66 6.97 -9.49
N THR A 19 17.09 6.00 -8.69
CA THR A 19 16.30 4.77 -8.55
C THR A 19 15.09 5.09 -7.66
N PRO A 20 13.85 4.97 -8.17
CA PRO A 20 12.69 5.06 -7.29
C PRO A 20 12.83 3.96 -6.23
N PRO A 21 12.58 4.25 -4.95
CA PRO A 21 12.45 3.18 -3.97
C PRO A 21 11.33 2.27 -4.49
N THR A 22 11.67 1.02 -4.80
CA THR A 22 10.65 0.00 -5.03
C THR A 22 9.88 -0.13 -3.73
N THR A 23 8.77 0.59 -3.60
CA THR A 23 7.77 0.24 -2.60
C THR A 23 7.31 -1.15 -2.98
N THR A 24 7.63 -2.15 -2.17
CA THR A 24 7.08 -3.49 -2.29
C THR A 24 5.57 -3.39 -2.07
N ALA A 25 4.84 -2.96 -3.10
CA ALA A 25 3.39 -2.94 -3.14
C ALA A 25 2.96 -4.39 -3.41
N GLY A 26 3.07 -5.22 -2.38
CA GLY A 26 2.46 -6.55 -2.39
C GLY A 26 0.94 -6.36 -2.43
N VAL A 27 0.28 -6.96 -3.41
CA VAL A 27 -1.17 -7.13 -3.34
C VAL A 27 -1.41 -8.31 -2.41
N PHE A 28 -1.63 -8.01 -1.13
CA PHE A 28 -2.01 -9.01 -0.14
C PHE A 28 -3.52 -9.22 -0.25
N ILE A 29 -3.93 -10.27 -0.97
CA ILE A 29 -5.32 -10.72 -0.98
C ILE A 29 -5.49 -11.62 0.23
N GLU A 30 -6.11 -11.10 1.27
CA GLU A 30 -6.32 -11.87 2.48
C GLU A 30 -7.65 -12.61 2.46
N ILE A 31 -7.72 -13.72 3.19
CA ILE A 31 -8.98 -14.46 3.39
C ILE A 31 -10.03 -13.55 4.04
N GLY A 32 -9.60 -12.58 4.86
CA GLY A 32 -10.46 -11.55 5.45
C GLY A 32 -11.11 -10.62 4.43
N ASP A 33 -10.55 -10.47 3.23
CA ASP A 33 -11.07 -9.60 2.17
C ASP A 33 -12.13 -10.31 1.31
N ARG A 34 -12.40 -11.60 1.54
CA ARG A 34 -13.43 -12.37 0.83
C ARG A 34 -14.80 -11.66 0.75
N PRO A 35 -15.31 -10.98 1.80
CA PRO A 35 -16.59 -10.26 1.73
C PRO A 35 -16.60 -9.07 0.76
N TYR A 36 -15.44 -8.47 0.46
CA TYR A 36 -15.34 -7.43 -0.56
C TYR A 36 -15.64 -7.99 -1.95
N TYR A 37 -15.12 -9.17 -2.26
CA TYR A 37 -15.33 -9.78 -3.58
C TYR A 37 -16.77 -10.25 -3.83
N SER A 38 -17.58 -10.40 -2.78
CA SER A 38 -19.00 -10.75 -2.91
C SER A 38 -19.95 -9.55 -3.02
N HIS A 39 -19.68 -8.45 -2.30
CA HIS A 39 -20.60 -7.29 -2.28
C HIS A 39 -20.02 -6.00 -2.87
N GLY A 40 -18.70 -5.95 -3.10
CA GLY A 40 -18.02 -4.81 -3.69
C GLY A 40 -17.72 -3.67 -2.70
N PRO A 41 -17.64 -2.42 -3.17
CA PRO A 41 -17.25 -1.29 -2.31
C PRO A 41 -18.31 -0.90 -1.27
N TRP A 42 -19.58 -1.22 -1.53
CA TRP A 42 -20.70 -0.93 -0.64
C TRP A 42 -21.92 -1.78 -0.98
N TYR A 43 -22.80 -1.98 -0.01
CA TYR A 43 -24.11 -2.61 -0.21
C TYR A 43 -25.17 -2.05 0.76
N TRP A 44 -26.44 -2.35 0.49
CA TRP A 44 -27.57 -1.99 1.36
C TRP A 44 -28.11 -3.22 2.07
N GLU A 45 -28.21 -3.15 3.40
CA GLU A 45 -28.79 -4.22 4.22
C GLU A 45 -29.35 -3.62 5.51
N GLY A 46 -30.54 -4.07 5.92
CA GLY A 46 -31.16 -3.64 7.18
C GLY A 46 -31.49 -2.15 7.26
N GLY A 47 -31.65 -1.46 6.11
CA GLY A 47 -31.90 -0.02 6.06
C GLY A 47 -30.65 0.85 6.19
N TYR A 48 -29.46 0.24 6.28
CA TYR A 48 -28.18 0.95 6.35
C TYR A 48 -27.34 0.67 5.11
N ARG A 49 -26.54 1.67 4.73
CA ARG A 49 -25.50 1.49 3.72
C ARG A 49 -24.20 1.08 4.43
N TRP A 50 -23.71 -0.08 4.04
CA TRP A 50 -22.45 -0.62 4.52
C TRP A 50 -21.35 -0.29 3.52
N TYR A 51 -20.19 0.14 4.03
CA TYR A 51 -19.03 0.51 3.22
C TYR A 51 -17.85 -0.38 3.56
N TRP A 52 -17.10 -0.78 2.54
CA TRP A 52 -15.88 -1.55 2.74
C TRP A 52 -14.76 -0.68 3.33
N VAL A 53 -14.17 -1.13 4.42
CA VAL A 53 -12.95 -0.58 5.01
C VAL A 53 -11.81 -1.55 4.66
N PRO A 54 -10.84 -1.15 3.82
CA PRO A 54 -9.70 -1.99 3.48
C PRO A 54 -8.88 -2.39 4.72
N GLY A 55 -8.26 -3.57 4.65
CA GLY A 55 -7.31 -4.01 5.67
C GLY A 55 -6.16 -3.01 5.82
N HIS A 56 -5.75 -2.76 7.06
CA HIS A 56 -4.69 -1.81 7.36
C HIS A 56 -3.92 -2.19 8.62
N TRP A 57 -2.68 -1.71 8.68
CA TRP A 57 -1.89 -1.80 9.89
C TRP A 57 -2.30 -0.71 10.88
N ALA A 58 -2.48 -1.09 12.14
CA ALA A 58 -2.71 -0.17 13.24
C ALA A 58 -1.79 -0.50 14.41
N TRP A 59 -1.55 0.48 15.27
CA TRP A 59 -0.88 0.25 16.55
C TRP A 59 -1.92 -0.04 17.63
N ARG A 60 -1.77 -1.18 18.32
CA ARG A 60 -2.55 -1.53 19.52
C ARG A 60 -1.58 -2.01 20.58
N TYR A 61 -1.75 -1.57 21.83
CA TYR A 61 -0.93 -1.99 22.99
C TYR A 61 0.58 -2.15 22.68
N HIS A 62 1.21 -1.10 22.12
CA HIS A 62 2.64 -1.07 21.77
C HIS A 62 3.11 -2.13 20.75
N HIS A 63 2.21 -2.72 19.97
CA HIS A 63 2.55 -3.59 18.86
C HIS A 63 1.77 -3.20 17.60
N ARG A 64 2.38 -3.44 16.44
CA ARG A 64 1.76 -3.21 15.14
C ARG A 64 0.91 -4.43 14.80
N VAL A 65 -0.40 -4.27 14.72
CA VAL A 65 -1.35 -5.31 14.34
C VAL A 65 -1.91 -5.05 12.96
N TRP A 66 -2.13 -6.13 12.23
CA TRP A 66 -2.92 -6.07 11.01
C TRP A 66 -4.40 -6.18 11.36
N ILE A 67 -5.20 -5.25 10.84
CA ILE A 67 -6.65 -5.25 10.96
C ILE A 67 -7.18 -5.64 9.58
N HIS A 68 -7.86 -6.79 9.52
CA HIS A 68 -8.49 -7.29 8.30
C HIS A 68 -9.59 -6.35 7.80
N GLY A 69 -9.80 -6.36 6.47
CA GLY A 69 -10.87 -5.60 5.86
C GLY A 69 -12.24 -6.01 6.39
N HIS A 70 -13.15 -5.05 6.54
CA HIS A 70 -14.50 -5.29 7.06
C HIS A 70 -15.47 -4.23 6.56
N TYR A 71 -16.76 -4.54 6.62
CA TYR A 71 -17.80 -3.54 6.38
C TYR A 71 -18.15 -2.77 7.64
N ARG A 72 -18.47 -1.49 7.44
CA ARG A 72 -18.98 -0.60 8.49
C ARG A 72 -20.11 0.27 7.94
N HIS A 73 -21.14 0.48 8.76
CA HIS A 73 -22.15 1.52 8.54
C HIS A 73 -21.93 2.68 9.54
N HIS A 74 -22.46 3.85 9.20
CA HIS A 74 -22.50 5.02 10.09
C HIS A 74 -23.71 4.96 11.01
#